data_AF-A0A0J5FZK2-F1
#
_entry.id   AF-A0A0J5FZK2-F1
#
_cell.length_a   1.000
_cell.length_b   1.000
_cell.length_c   1.000
_cell.angle_alpha   90.00
_cell.angle_beta   90.00
_cell.angle_gamma   90.00
#
_symmetry.space_group_name_H-M   'P 1'
#
loop_
_entity.id
_entity.type
_entity.pdbx_description
1 polymer ?
#
loop_
_entity_poly.entity_id
_entity_poly.type
_entity_poly.pdbx_seq_one_letter_code
_entity_poly.pdbx_strand_id
1 'polypeptide(L)'
;DDDARQAAVEKAWKALPEDATYEQIAQVWLRIWTAPERHPVAGFDVTVSPVKSVSLLWAFGDDRVKREVMASHHDGVRAALEHLRAHGAFTRLGTNGIVQVDTDGLAAAVFDHRMSREKDPQLHSHIIVSSKVRVVRDGRETWLALDSKAFYQATIGARIAYERAVEYQLGRRLGVRFAARAGSPIREIIGFDPRAILHYSKRRGAVEAELSSRHSDPTTGREWIPTGRWRRSAQDATL
;
A
#
# COMPACT_ATOMS: atom_id res chain seq x y z
N ASP A 1 -6.78 6.98 -25.26
CA ASP A 1 -7.30 8.36 -25.31
C ASP A 1 -6.46 9.13 -26.32
N ASP A 2 -7.03 9.35 -27.51
CA ASP A 2 -6.30 9.86 -28.68
C ASP A 2 -5.90 11.34 -28.51
N ASP A 3 -6.68 12.11 -27.77
CA ASP A 3 -6.41 13.53 -27.50
C ASP A 3 -5.12 13.73 -26.70
N ALA A 4 -4.85 12.85 -25.72
CA ALA A 4 -3.63 12.89 -24.92
C ALA A 4 -2.38 12.50 -25.75
N ARG A 5 -2.54 11.57 -26.71
CA ARG A 5 -1.47 11.21 -27.66
C ARG A 5 -1.21 12.36 -28.62
N GLN A 6 -2.25 13.00 -29.14
CA GLN A 6 -2.13 14.13 -30.07
C GLN A 6 -1.46 15.36 -29.41
N ALA A 7 -1.84 15.69 -28.18
CA ALA A 7 -1.18 16.76 -27.41
C ALA A 7 0.31 16.44 -27.11
N ALA A 8 0.65 15.17 -26.86
CA ALA A 8 2.03 14.74 -26.67
C ALA A 8 2.85 14.83 -27.97
N VAL A 9 2.25 14.48 -29.11
CA VAL A 9 2.84 14.64 -30.45
C VAL A 9 3.12 16.11 -30.72
N GLU A 10 2.14 17.00 -30.55
CA GLU A 10 2.33 18.44 -30.78
C GLU A 10 3.40 19.06 -29.90
N LYS A 11 3.45 18.67 -28.62
CA LYS A 11 4.48 19.14 -27.69
C LYS A 11 5.87 18.66 -28.10
N ALA A 12 6.00 17.40 -28.50
CA ALA A 12 7.28 16.85 -28.93
C ALA A 12 7.75 17.46 -30.26
N TRP A 13 6.82 17.75 -31.17
CA TRP A 13 7.11 18.46 -32.42
C TRP A 13 7.63 19.87 -32.18
N LYS A 14 6.96 20.63 -31.29
CA LYS A 14 7.40 21.99 -30.91
C LYS A 14 8.75 22.03 -30.17
N ALA A 15 9.21 20.91 -29.64
CA ALA A 15 10.48 20.82 -28.92
C ALA A 15 11.66 20.39 -29.82
N LEU A 16 11.41 20.04 -31.07
CA LEU A 16 12.46 19.72 -32.04
C LEU A 16 13.14 21.00 -32.54
N PRO A 17 14.48 20.98 -32.73
CA PRO A 17 15.20 22.04 -33.44
C PRO A 17 14.64 22.26 -34.85
N GLU A 18 14.75 23.47 -35.40
CA GLU A 18 14.33 23.73 -36.78
C GLU A 18 15.15 22.93 -37.82
N ASP A 19 16.38 22.56 -37.47
CA ASP A 19 17.30 21.74 -38.27
C ASP A 19 17.29 20.25 -37.86
N ALA A 20 16.22 19.78 -37.21
CA ALA A 20 16.14 18.41 -36.71
C ALA A 20 16.38 17.37 -37.82
N THR A 21 17.30 16.43 -37.55
CA THR A 21 17.59 15.35 -38.51
C THR A 21 16.46 14.33 -38.55
N TYR A 22 16.44 13.53 -39.62
CA TYR A 22 15.50 12.43 -39.76
C TYR A 22 15.57 11.45 -38.58
N GLU A 23 16.77 11.14 -38.06
CA GLU A 23 16.90 10.27 -36.89
C GLU A 23 16.28 10.89 -35.63
N GLN A 24 16.43 12.20 -35.43
CA GLN A 24 15.85 12.90 -34.28
C GLN A 24 14.32 12.89 -34.33
N ILE A 25 13.75 13.15 -35.51
CA ILE A 25 12.30 13.05 -35.76
C ILE A 25 11.81 11.62 -35.55
N ALA A 26 12.52 10.62 -36.09
CA ALA A 26 12.17 9.21 -35.95
C ALA A 26 12.25 8.72 -34.50
N GLN A 27 13.21 9.20 -33.70
CA GLN A 27 13.31 8.89 -32.27
C GLN A 27 12.13 9.45 -31.46
N VAL A 28 11.67 10.66 -31.80
CA VAL A 28 10.46 11.24 -31.19
C VAL A 28 9.23 10.42 -31.54
N TRP A 29 9.05 10.06 -32.82
CA TRP A 29 7.95 9.19 -33.26
C TRP A 29 7.98 7.83 -32.57
N LEU A 30 9.15 7.20 -32.51
CA LEU A 30 9.30 5.91 -31.84
C LEU A 30 8.91 6.01 -30.37
N ARG A 31 9.34 7.05 -29.65
CA ARG A 31 8.95 7.28 -28.25
C ARG A 31 7.45 7.48 -28.07
N ILE A 32 6.78 8.18 -28.98
CA ILE A 32 5.33 8.42 -28.91
C ILE A 32 4.57 7.11 -29.17
N TRP A 33 4.93 6.39 -30.23
CA TRP A 33 4.25 5.15 -30.63
C TRP A 33 4.51 3.99 -29.67
N THR A 34 5.69 3.97 -29.03
CA THR A 34 6.04 2.96 -28.02
C THR A 34 5.74 3.42 -26.59
N ALA A 35 5.23 4.64 -26.40
CA ALA A 35 4.86 5.12 -25.07
C ALA A 35 3.76 4.21 -24.50
N PRO A 36 3.96 3.63 -23.30
CA PRO A 36 2.95 2.80 -22.69
C PRO A 36 1.68 3.63 -22.43
N GLU A 37 0.52 3.02 -22.67
CA GLU A 37 -0.75 3.66 -22.32
C GLU A 37 -0.79 3.97 -20.83
N ARG A 38 -1.06 5.24 -20.51
CA ARG A 38 -1.16 5.70 -19.13
C ARG A 38 -2.62 5.62 -18.71
N HIS A 39 -2.96 4.61 -17.91
CA HIS A 39 -4.25 4.58 -17.24
C HIS A 39 -4.23 5.54 -16.04
N PRO A 40 -5.27 6.37 -15.87
CA PRO A 40 -5.39 7.21 -14.69
C PRO A 40 -5.50 6.33 -13.43
N VAL A 41 -4.76 6.68 -12.39
CA VAL A 41 -4.88 6.00 -11.09
C VAL A 41 -6.14 6.49 -10.40
N ALA A 42 -7.11 5.59 -10.19
CA ALA A 42 -8.39 5.92 -9.54
C ALA A 42 -8.23 6.23 -8.04
N GLY A 43 -7.27 5.58 -7.38
CA GLY A 43 -6.99 5.72 -5.96
C GLY A 43 -5.92 4.75 -5.50
N PHE A 44 -5.59 4.80 -4.22
CA PHE A 44 -4.65 3.89 -3.57
C PHE A 44 -5.37 3.10 -2.48
N ASP A 45 -5.16 1.80 -2.44
CA ASP A 45 -5.62 0.95 -1.34
C ASP A 45 -4.46 0.70 -0.37
N VAL A 46 -4.62 1.16 0.86
CA VAL A 46 -3.72 0.83 1.97
C VAL A 46 -4.45 -0.14 2.89
N THR A 47 -4.06 -1.41 2.82
CA THR A 47 -4.62 -2.44 3.71
C THR A 47 -3.82 -2.52 5.01
N VAL A 48 -4.51 -2.34 6.14
CA VAL A 48 -3.94 -2.58 7.48
C VAL A 48 -4.55 -3.82 8.09
N SER A 49 -3.73 -4.65 8.73
CA SER A 49 -4.14 -5.89 9.39
C SER A 49 -3.37 -6.03 10.70
N PRO A 50 -4.02 -6.37 11.82
CA PRO A 50 -3.30 -6.65 13.04
C PRO A 50 -2.68 -8.05 12.93
N VAL A 51 -1.83 -8.39 13.89
CA VAL A 51 -1.25 -9.73 13.99
C VAL A 51 -2.34 -10.79 14.19
N LYS A 52 -2.05 -12.04 13.83
CA LYS A 52 -3.06 -13.11 13.77
C LYS A 52 -3.72 -13.33 15.13
N SER A 53 -2.96 -13.29 16.23
CA SER A 53 -3.51 -13.43 17.59
C SER A 53 -4.59 -12.40 17.92
N VAL A 54 -4.53 -11.18 17.38
CA VAL A 54 -5.59 -10.16 17.55
C VAL A 54 -6.86 -10.56 16.79
N SER A 55 -6.72 -11.09 15.58
CA SER A 55 -7.87 -11.60 14.81
C SER A 55 -8.51 -12.82 15.50
N LEU A 56 -7.71 -13.68 16.12
CA LEU A 56 -8.21 -14.82 16.91
C LEU A 56 -8.90 -14.35 18.20
N LEU A 57 -8.33 -13.36 18.90
CA LEU A 57 -8.92 -12.76 20.08
C LEU A 57 -10.31 -12.18 19.76
N TRP A 58 -10.45 -11.51 18.62
CA TRP A 58 -11.75 -11.04 18.15
C TRP A 58 -12.70 -12.20 17.82
N ALA A 59 -12.25 -13.21 17.06
CA ALA A 59 -13.15 -14.27 16.61
C ALA A 59 -13.72 -15.12 17.75
N PHE A 60 -12.89 -15.45 18.73
CA PHE A 60 -13.23 -16.36 19.83
C PHE A 60 -13.55 -15.66 21.15
N GLY A 61 -13.38 -14.34 21.23
CA GLY A 61 -13.78 -13.56 22.40
C GLY A 61 -15.30 -13.42 22.54
N ASP A 62 -15.73 -13.11 23.75
CA ASP A 62 -17.12 -12.69 24.01
C ASP A 62 -17.43 -11.32 23.37
N ASP A 63 -18.68 -10.87 23.51
CA ASP A 63 -19.12 -9.59 22.91
C ASP A 63 -18.41 -8.37 23.49
N ARG A 64 -17.89 -8.43 24.73
CA ARG A 64 -17.08 -7.36 25.30
C ARG A 64 -15.72 -7.34 24.60
N VAL A 65 -15.05 -8.48 24.51
CA VAL A 65 -13.75 -8.61 23.85
C VAL A 65 -13.83 -8.19 22.39
N LYS A 66 -14.85 -8.66 21.65
CA LYS A 66 -15.06 -8.28 20.24
C LYS A 66 -15.16 -6.77 20.05
N ARG A 67 -15.93 -6.09 20.90
CA ARG A 67 -16.09 -4.63 20.86
C ARG A 67 -14.77 -3.92 21.14
N GLU A 68 -14.04 -4.31 22.18
CA GLU A 68 -12.77 -3.67 22.52
C GLU A 68 -11.67 -3.93 21.47
N VAL A 69 -11.66 -5.10 20.84
CA VAL A 69 -10.73 -5.38 19.73
C VAL A 69 -11.07 -4.52 18.51
N MET A 70 -12.35 -4.39 18.14
CA MET A 70 -12.75 -3.50 17.05
C MET A 70 -12.43 -2.03 17.34
N ALA A 71 -12.66 -1.56 18.57
CA ALA A 71 -12.31 -0.20 18.97
C ALA A 71 -10.79 0.05 18.87
N SER A 72 -9.98 -0.92 19.35
CA SER A 72 -8.51 -0.85 19.25
C SER A 72 -8.04 -0.87 17.79
N HIS A 73 -8.68 -1.68 16.95
CA HIS A 73 -8.43 -1.74 15.52
C HIS A 73 -8.70 -0.39 14.84
N HIS A 74 -9.83 0.25 15.14
CA HIS A 74 -10.16 1.58 14.62
C HIS A 74 -9.21 2.67 15.12
N ASP A 75 -8.75 2.60 16.36
CA ASP A 75 -7.72 3.50 16.88
C ASP A 75 -6.39 3.30 16.11
N GLY A 76 -6.05 2.06 15.76
CA GLY A 76 -4.95 1.75 14.86
C GLY A 76 -5.12 2.36 13.47
N VAL A 77 -6.30 2.22 12.87
CA VAL A 77 -6.61 2.81 11.56
C VAL A 77 -6.44 4.33 11.59
N ARG A 78 -6.91 4.99 12.66
CA ARG A 78 -6.72 6.44 12.84
C ARG A 78 -5.24 6.82 12.93
N ALA A 79 -4.43 6.05 13.66
CA ALA A 79 -2.99 6.28 13.73
C ALA A 79 -2.30 6.11 12.37
N ALA A 80 -2.74 5.13 11.57
CA ALA A 80 -2.25 4.93 10.21
C ALA A 80 -2.58 6.12 9.30
N LEU A 81 -3.86 6.56 9.31
CA LEU A 81 -4.33 7.71 8.54
C LEU A 81 -3.59 8.99 8.91
N GLU A 82 -3.37 9.23 10.20
CA GLU A 82 -2.63 10.39 10.67
C GLU A 82 -1.17 10.36 10.21
N HIS A 83 -0.53 9.19 10.25
CA HIS A 83 0.82 9.03 9.71
C HIS A 83 0.88 9.29 8.20
N LEU A 84 -0.07 8.72 7.43
CA LEU A 84 -0.17 8.95 5.99
C LEU A 84 -0.43 10.41 5.66
N ARG A 85 -1.26 11.10 6.44
CA ARG A 85 -1.53 12.53 6.31
C ARG A 85 -0.25 13.33 6.51
N ALA A 86 0.48 13.06 7.60
CA ALA A 86 1.67 13.84 7.97
C ALA A 86 2.88 13.58 7.06
N HIS A 87 3.02 12.38 6.49
CA HIS A 87 4.24 11.97 5.77
C HIS A 87 4.01 11.57 4.32
N GLY A 88 2.76 11.59 3.84
CA GLY A 88 2.40 11.11 2.51
C GLY A 88 1.45 12.04 1.75
N ALA A 89 0.89 13.07 2.37
CA ALA A 89 -0.05 13.99 1.74
C ALA A 89 0.67 15.12 1.00
N PHE A 90 1.39 14.75 -0.06
CA PHE A 90 2.11 15.69 -0.91
C PHE A 90 1.59 15.68 -2.34
N THR A 91 1.80 16.78 -3.06
CA THR A 91 1.62 16.84 -4.51
C THR A 91 2.81 17.49 -5.18
N ARG A 92 2.84 17.48 -6.51
CA ARG A 92 3.94 17.99 -7.32
C ARG A 92 3.48 19.10 -8.26
N LEU A 93 4.26 20.18 -8.31
CA LEU A 93 4.04 21.37 -9.13
C LEU A 93 5.20 21.62 -10.09
N GLY A 94 4.94 22.46 -11.10
CA GLY A 94 5.93 22.88 -12.10
C GLY A 94 6.11 21.87 -13.23
N THR A 95 6.84 22.27 -14.27
CA THR A 95 7.18 21.40 -15.40
C THR A 95 7.90 20.16 -14.89
N ASN A 96 7.41 18.97 -15.26
CA ASN A 96 7.89 17.67 -14.78
C ASN A 96 7.78 17.45 -13.25
N GLY A 97 6.98 18.25 -12.55
CA GLY A 97 6.70 18.07 -11.13
C GLY A 97 7.93 18.25 -10.24
N ILE A 98 8.81 19.20 -10.54
CA ILE A 98 10.09 19.38 -9.83
C ILE A 98 9.93 19.89 -8.40
N VAL A 99 8.79 20.49 -8.05
CA VAL A 99 8.52 21.00 -6.70
C VAL A 99 7.51 20.10 -6.02
N GLN A 100 7.87 19.50 -4.89
CA GLN A 100 6.93 18.82 -4.01
C GLN A 100 6.38 19.82 -2.98
N VAL A 101 5.08 19.81 -2.75
CA VAL A 101 4.40 20.73 -1.82
C VAL A 101 3.40 19.98 -0.96
N ASP A 102 3.13 20.54 0.22
CA ASP A 102 2.09 20.07 1.13
C ASP A 102 0.69 20.22 0.53
N THR A 103 -0.24 19.41 1.05
CA THR A 103 -1.66 19.45 0.71
C THR A 103 -2.49 19.74 1.96
N ASP A 104 -3.79 19.97 1.78
CA ASP A 104 -4.76 20.07 2.87
C ASP A 104 -5.07 18.71 3.55
N GLY A 105 -4.34 17.65 3.21
CA GLY A 105 -4.51 16.30 3.72
C GLY A 105 -5.01 15.31 2.66
N LEU A 106 -5.69 14.27 3.14
CA LEU A 106 -6.13 13.11 2.37
C LEU A 106 -7.64 12.94 2.47
N ALA A 107 -8.28 12.59 1.35
CA ALA A 107 -9.63 12.04 1.35
C ALA A 107 -9.54 10.51 1.29
N ALA A 108 -10.16 9.83 2.26
CA ALA A 108 -10.10 8.37 2.34
C ALA A 108 -11.42 7.76 2.84
N ALA A 109 -11.72 6.55 2.37
CA ALA A 109 -12.80 5.70 2.87
C ALA A 109 -12.22 4.43 3.49
N VAL A 110 -12.78 3.96 4.60
CA VAL A 110 -12.29 2.78 5.33
C VAL A 110 -13.36 1.69 5.31
N PHE A 111 -12.96 0.48 4.90
CA PHE A 111 -13.82 -0.69 4.83
C PHE A 111 -13.27 -1.82 5.69
N ASP A 112 -14.02 -2.24 6.71
CA ASP A 112 -13.62 -3.31 7.62
C ASP A 112 -14.06 -4.69 7.14
N HIS A 113 -13.10 -5.62 7.12
CA HIS A 113 -13.30 -7.03 6.83
C HIS A 113 -12.84 -7.90 8.00
N ARG A 114 -13.41 -9.11 8.09
CA ARG A 114 -13.25 -10.00 9.26
C ARG A 114 -12.74 -11.40 8.92
N MET A 115 -12.72 -11.75 7.63
CA MET A 115 -12.36 -13.08 7.16
C MET A 115 -11.37 -12.97 6.02
N SER A 116 -10.47 -13.95 5.93
CA SER A 116 -9.62 -14.14 4.76
C SER A 116 -10.40 -14.81 3.63
N ARG A 117 -9.79 -14.91 2.44
CA ARG A 117 -10.32 -15.70 1.31
C ARG A 117 -10.56 -17.16 1.69
N GLU A 118 -9.70 -17.71 2.55
CA GLU A 118 -9.78 -19.07 3.10
C GLU A 118 -10.75 -19.20 4.28
N LYS A 119 -11.55 -18.16 4.55
CA LYS A 119 -12.52 -18.08 5.66
C LYS A 119 -11.90 -18.22 7.05
N ASP A 120 -10.59 -17.95 7.18
CA ASP A 120 -9.96 -17.85 8.49
C ASP A 120 -10.23 -16.46 9.12
N PRO A 121 -10.30 -16.35 10.46
CA PRO A 121 -10.34 -15.06 11.14
C PRO A 121 -9.20 -14.15 10.70
N GLN A 122 -9.55 -13.02 10.09
CA GLN A 122 -8.60 -12.03 9.58
C GLN A 122 -9.25 -10.65 9.63
N LEU A 123 -9.10 -9.96 10.76
CA LEU A 123 -9.44 -8.54 10.82
C LEU A 123 -8.51 -7.77 9.89
N HIS A 124 -9.07 -6.92 9.05
CA HIS A 124 -8.31 -5.98 8.24
C HIS A 124 -9.21 -4.84 7.78
N SER A 125 -8.61 -3.69 7.48
CA SER A 125 -9.31 -2.60 6.82
C SER A 125 -8.62 -2.22 5.52
N HIS A 126 -9.43 -2.00 4.49
CA HIS A 126 -9.01 -1.31 3.27
C HIS A 126 -9.21 0.18 3.46
N ILE A 127 -8.13 0.96 3.40
CA ILE A 127 -8.15 2.41 3.42
C ILE A 127 -7.99 2.87 1.97
N ILE A 128 -9.11 3.20 1.33
CA ILE A 128 -9.16 3.66 -0.05
C ILE A 128 -8.93 5.17 -0.07
N VAL A 129 -7.73 5.57 -0.48
CA VAL A 129 -7.28 6.97 -0.54
C VAL A 129 -7.45 7.51 -1.96
N SER A 130 -8.05 8.69 -2.07
CA SER A 130 -8.19 9.42 -3.33
C SER A 130 -6.83 9.67 -3.98
N SER A 131 -6.74 9.50 -5.30
CA SER A 131 -5.56 9.93 -6.06
C SER A 131 -5.50 11.45 -6.26
N LYS A 132 -6.52 12.18 -5.79
CA LYS A 132 -6.61 13.64 -5.83
C LYS A 132 -6.53 14.23 -4.43
N VAL A 133 -5.69 15.25 -4.32
CA VAL A 133 -5.47 16.03 -3.10
C VAL A 133 -5.74 17.50 -3.37
N ARG A 134 -6.26 18.19 -2.35
CA ARG A 134 -6.54 19.63 -2.42
C ARG A 134 -5.31 20.42 -1.98
N VAL A 135 -5.00 21.47 -2.72
CA VAL A 135 -4.02 22.49 -2.35
C VAL A 135 -4.71 23.84 -2.38
N VAL A 136 -4.49 24.64 -1.34
CA VAL A 136 -4.97 26.03 -1.24
C VAL A 136 -3.76 26.95 -1.30
N ARG A 137 -3.65 27.76 -2.36
CA ARG A 137 -2.59 28.77 -2.51
C ARG A 137 -3.17 30.05 -3.04
N ASP A 138 -2.76 31.18 -2.48
CA ASP A 138 -3.19 32.52 -2.89
C ASP A 138 -4.74 32.66 -2.95
N GLY A 139 -5.44 32.03 -2.01
CA GLY A 139 -6.91 32.02 -1.94
C GLY A 139 -7.60 31.14 -2.99
N ARG A 140 -6.86 30.40 -3.81
CA ARG A 140 -7.40 29.51 -4.85
C ARG A 140 -7.24 28.05 -4.44
N GLU A 141 -8.35 27.31 -4.52
CA GLU A 141 -8.36 25.85 -4.35
C GLU A 141 -8.05 25.16 -5.68
N THR A 142 -7.17 24.16 -5.65
CA THR A 142 -6.87 23.32 -6.82
C THR A 142 -6.77 21.86 -6.39
N TRP A 143 -7.32 20.97 -7.22
CA TRP A 143 -7.22 19.52 -7.02
C TRP A 143 -6.15 18.94 -7.93
N LEU A 144 -5.13 18.35 -7.32
CA LEU A 144 -3.94 17.84 -7.99
C LEU A 144 -3.75 16.36 -7.72
N ALA A 145 -2.91 15.72 -8.52
CA ALA A 145 -2.56 14.32 -8.30
C ALA A 145 -1.71 14.17 -7.02
N LEU A 146 -2.03 13.19 -6.19
CA LEU A 146 -1.21 12.81 -5.05
C LEU A 146 0.16 12.30 -5.54
N ASP A 147 1.24 12.69 -4.85
CA ASP A 147 2.56 12.13 -5.11
C ASP A 147 2.61 10.68 -4.64
N SER A 148 2.38 9.76 -5.58
CA SER A 148 2.34 8.33 -5.32
C SER A 148 3.63 7.77 -4.75
N LYS A 149 4.79 8.38 -5.05
CA LYS A 149 6.09 7.89 -4.57
C LYS A 149 6.26 8.22 -3.09
N ALA A 150 6.01 9.47 -2.72
CA ALA A 150 6.07 9.89 -1.32
C ALA A 150 5.00 9.17 -0.50
N PHE A 151 3.78 9.07 -1.04
CA PHE A 151 2.70 8.34 -0.40
C PHE A 151 3.05 6.87 -0.16
N TYR A 152 3.60 6.17 -1.16
CA TYR A 152 4.04 4.78 -1.01
C TYR A 152 5.11 4.64 0.07
N GLN A 153 6.08 5.54 0.15
CA GLN A 153 7.11 5.51 1.20
C GLN A 153 6.52 5.68 2.60
N ALA A 154 5.50 6.53 2.77
CA ALA A 154 4.79 6.73 4.03
C ALA A 154 4.02 5.49 4.51
N THR A 155 3.67 4.56 3.62
CA THR A 155 2.89 3.36 4.01
C THR A 155 3.62 2.46 5.01
N ILE A 156 4.96 2.42 4.98
CA ILE A 156 5.76 1.63 5.92
C ILE A 156 5.57 2.15 7.34
N GLY A 157 5.73 3.47 7.54
CA GLY A 157 5.54 4.09 8.85
C GLY A 157 4.08 4.03 9.31
N ALA A 158 3.12 4.15 8.38
CA ALA A 158 1.70 4.00 8.69
C ALA A 158 1.35 2.61 9.22
N ARG A 159 1.94 1.56 8.64
CA ARG A 159 1.79 0.19 9.15
C ARG A 159 2.33 0.06 10.59
N ILE A 160 3.50 0.63 10.86
CA ILE A 160 4.08 0.59 12.22
C ILE A 160 3.20 1.36 13.20
N ALA A 161 2.74 2.56 12.83
CA ALA A 161 1.84 3.37 13.64
C ALA A 161 0.55 2.60 13.97
N TYR A 162 -0.04 1.93 12.98
CA TYR A 162 -1.19 1.05 13.16
C TYR A 162 -0.90 -0.07 14.16
N GLU A 163 0.14 -0.87 13.95
CA GLU A 163 0.46 -2.04 14.78
C GLU A 163 0.71 -1.61 16.25
N ARG A 164 1.47 -0.52 16.46
CA ARG A 164 1.79 -0.02 17.81
C ARG A 164 0.57 0.54 18.52
N ALA A 165 -0.30 1.26 17.80
CA ALA A 165 -1.54 1.77 18.36
C ALA A 165 -2.47 0.62 18.78
N VAL A 166 -2.62 -0.42 17.96
CA VAL A 166 -3.41 -1.62 18.31
C VAL A 166 -2.85 -2.31 19.55
N GLU A 167 -1.53 -2.56 19.59
CA GLU A 167 -0.88 -3.18 20.77
C GLU A 167 -1.14 -2.37 22.04
N TYR A 168 -0.95 -1.06 21.98
CA TYR A 168 -1.15 -0.15 23.11
C TYR A 168 -2.61 -0.13 23.59
N GLN A 169 -3.57 0.00 22.67
CA GLN A 169 -4.99 0.11 23.02
C GLN A 169 -5.53 -1.22 23.59
N LEU A 170 -5.14 -2.36 23.01
CA LEU A 170 -5.52 -3.66 23.55
C LEU A 170 -4.94 -3.90 24.94
N GLY A 171 -3.69 -3.50 25.16
CA GLY A 171 -3.07 -3.56 26.49
C GLY A 171 -3.86 -2.74 27.52
N ARG A 172 -4.33 -1.54 27.15
CA ARG A 172 -5.13 -0.69 28.04
C ARG A 172 -6.55 -1.18 28.28
N ARG A 173 -7.23 -1.65 27.23
CA ARG A 173 -8.66 -2.02 27.28
C ARG A 173 -8.90 -3.42 27.85
N LEU A 174 -7.99 -4.35 27.55
CA LEU A 174 -8.16 -5.78 27.88
C LEU A 174 -7.02 -6.35 28.73
N GLY A 175 -5.98 -5.57 29.05
CA GLY A 175 -4.85 -6.04 29.87
C GLY A 175 -3.94 -7.05 29.17
N VAL A 176 -4.10 -7.25 27.86
CA VAL A 176 -3.27 -8.21 27.11
C VAL A 176 -1.85 -7.68 26.92
N ARG A 177 -0.89 -8.58 26.81
CA ARG A 177 0.52 -8.25 26.59
C ARG A 177 1.00 -8.87 25.29
N PHE A 178 1.94 -8.21 24.63
CA PHE A 178 2.52 -8.66 23.38
C PHE A 178 4.00 -9.03 23.55
N ALA A 179 4.43 -10.12 22.91
CA ALA A 179 5.82 -10.54 22.84
C ALA A 179 6.19 -10.98 21.43
N ALA A 180 7.45 -10.78 21.06
CA ALA A 180 7.99 -11.26 19.80
C ALA A 180 7.94 -12.79 19.74
N ARG A 181 7.59 -13.35 18.58
CA ARG A 181 7.72 -14.80 18.35
C ARG A 181 9.19 -15.19 18.29
N ALA A 182 9.51 -16.43 18.64
CA ALA A 182 10.87 -16.95 18.48
C ALA A 182 11.36 -16.76 17.03
N GLY A 183 12.52 -16.12 16.87
CA GLY A 183 13.13 -15.86 15.55
C GLY A 183 12.39 -14.85 14.66
N SER A 184 11.42 -14.07 15.17
CA SER A 184 10.67 -13.12 14.37
C SER A 184 10.39 -11.81 15.12
N PRO A 185 10.51 -10.64 14.47
CA PRO A 185 10.15 -9.36 15.08
C PRO A 185 8.63 -9.16 15.24
N ILE A 186 7.82 -10.08 14.69
CA ILE A 186 6.35 -10.04 14.81
C ILE A 186 5.97 -10.33 16.25
N ARG A 187 5.20 -9.41 16.85
CA ARG A 187 4.76 -9.49 18.24
C ARG A 187 3.32 -9.97 18.30
N GLU A 188 3.09 -11.11 18.94
CA GLU A 188 1.75 -11.69 19.13
C GLU A 188 1.31 -11.52 20.60
N ILE A 189 0.01 -11.63 20.86
CA ILE A 189 -0.53 -11.66 22.22
C ILE A 189 0.01 -12.88 22.97
N ILE A 190 0.57 -12.66 24.15
CA ILE A 190 1.03 -13.71 25.05
C ILE A 190 -0.17 -14.56 25.49
N GLY A 191 -0.02 -15.89 25.39
CA GLY A 191 -1.05 -16.86 25.79
C GLY A 191 -1.76 -17.55 24.61
N PHE A 192 -1.60 -17.06 23.38
CA PHE A 192 -2.03 -17.80 22.20
C PHE A 192 -1.04 -18.91 21.86
N ASP A 193 -1.54 -20.13 21.68
CA ASP A 193 -0.73 -21.26 21.18
C ASP A 193 -0.24 -20.95 19.75
N PRO A 194 1.08 -21.01 19.47
CA PRO A 194 1.61 -20.84 18.12
C PRO A 194 0.97 -21.77 17.08
N ARG A 195 0.53 -22.97 17.47
CA ARG A 195 -0.18 -23.91 16.61
C ARG A 195 -1.52 -23.36 16.14
N ALA A 196 -2.27 -22.67 17.01
CA ALA A 196 -3.52 -22.02 16.63
C ALA A 196 -3.29 -20.88 15.64
N ILE A 197 -2.24 -20.07 15.87
CA ILE A 197 -1.83 -19.00 14.95
C ILE A 197 -1.49 -19.56 13.56
N LEU A 198 -0.71 -20.65 13.50
CA LEU A 198 -0.36 -21.31 12.25
C LEU A 198 -1.58 -21.91 11.56
N HIS A 199 -2.45 -22.60 12.30
CA HIS A 199 -3.64 -23.25 11.78
C HIS A 199 -4.59 -22.26 11.06
N TYR A 200 -4.79 -21.07 11.63
CA TYR A 200 -5.65 -20.02 11.04
C TYR A 200 -4.88 -19.04 10.14
N SER A 201 -3.67 -19.40 9.68
CA SER A 201 -2.85 -18.61 8.76
C SER A 201 -2.70 -19.30 7.40
N LYS A 202 -3.74 -20.00 6.91
CA LYS A 202 -3.66 -20.83 5.69
C LYS A 202 -3.19 -20.05 4.48
N ARG A 203 -3.70 -18.84 4.28
CA ARG A 203 -3.28 -17.98 3.16
C ARG A 203 -1.79 -17.67 3.20
N ARG A 204 -1.23 -17.40 4.38
CA ARG A 204 0.21 -17.14 4.55
C ARG A 204 1.02 -18.38 4.23
N GLY A 205 0.58 -19.56 4.66
CA GLY A 205 1.20 -20.83 4.27
C GLY A 205 1.19 -21.04 2.76
N ALA A 206 0.08 -20.73 2.09
CA ALA A 206 -0.02 -20.79 0.63
C ALA A 206 0.91 -19.79 -0.07
N VAL A 207 1.03 -18.54 0.42
CA VAL A 207 1.99 -17.55 -0.10
C VAL A 207 3.42 -18.04 0.08
N GLU A 208 3.78 -18.53 1.27
CA GLU A 208 5.14 -18.98 1.57
C GLU A 208 5.53 -20.22 0.73
N ALA A 209 4.59 -21.15 0.51
CA ALA A 209 4.78 -22.29 -0.37
C ALA A 209 4.96 -21.85 -1.84
N GLU A 210 4.13 -20.92 -2.32
CA GLU A 210 4.22 -20.38 -3.69
C GLU A 210 5.48 -19.52 -3.91
N LEU A 211 5.91 -18.77 -2.91
CA LEU A 211 7.18 -18.05 -2.97
C LEU A 211 8.36 -19.03 -2.97
N SER A 212 8.29 -20.11 -2.20
CA SER A 212 9.34 -21.14 -2.17
C SER A 212 9.42 -21.93 -3.48
N SER A 213 8.28 -22.25 -4.11
CA SER A 213 8.24 -22.91 -5.43
C SER A 213 8.82 -22.04 -6.55
N ARG A 214 8.88 -20.72 -6.35
CA ARG A 214 9.41 -19.73 -7.29
C ARG A 214 10.85 -19.27 -6.99
N HIS A 215 11.48 -19.76 -5.92
CA HIS A 215 12.86 -19.38 -5.55
C HIS A 215 13.93 -20.00 -6.45
N SER A 216 13.60 -21.03 -7.21
CA SER A 216 14.50 -21.65 -8.18
C SER A 216 14.14 -21.22 -9.60
N ASP A 217 15.12 -20.75 -10.36
CA ASP A 217 15.00 -20.66 -11.81
C ASP A 217 15.08 -22.08 -12.39
N PRO A 218 14.01 -22.63 -13.00
CA PRO A 218 14.00 -24.00 -13.52
C PRO A 218 14.98 -24.19 -14.70
N THR A 219 15.49 -23.11 -15.29
CA THR A 219 16.45 -23.15 -16.39
C THR A 219 17.91 -23.05 -15.96
N THR A 220 18.20 -22.40 -14.81
CA THR A 220 19.58 -22.16 -14.36
C THR A 220 19.91 -22.75 -12.98
N GLY A 221 18.90 -23.22 -12.23
CA GLY A 221 19.05 -23.76 -10.88
C GLY A 221 19.54 -22.75 -9.83
N ARG A 222 19.67 -21.46 -10.18
CA ARG A 222 20.16 -20.41 -9.28
C ARG A 222 19.05 -19.92 -8.36
N GLU A 223 19.34 -19.84 -7.06
CA GLU A 223 18.52 -19.18 -6.05
C GLU A 223 18.69 -17.66 -6.14
N TRP A 224 18.17 -17.03 -7.19
CA TRP A 224 18.13 -15.56 -7.23
C TRP A 224 16.98 -15.03 -8.09
N ILE A 225 16.06 -14.30 -7.44
CA ILE A 225 15.00 -13.55 -8.12
C ILE A 225 15.40 -12.06 -8.15
N PRO A 226 15.50 -11.41 -9.33
CA PRO A 226 15.64 -9.95 -9.40
C PRO A 226 14.48 -9.27 -8.65
N THR A 227 14.74 -8.17 -7.92
CA THR A 227 13.75 -7.47 -7.06
C THR A 227 12.42 -7.14 -7.76
N GLY A 228 12.46 -6.82 -9.06
CA GLY A 228 11.26 -6.56 -9.87
C GLY A 228 10.42 -7.80 -10.18
N ARG A 229 11.01 -8.99 -10.24
CA ARG A 229 10.32 -10.29 -10.38
C ARG A 229 9.80 -10.75 -9.01
N TRP A 230 10.50 -10.45 -7.92
CA TRP A 230 10.01 -10.73 -6.56
C TRP A 230 8.72 -9.97 -6.24
N ARG A 231 8.62 -8.68 -6.58
CA ARG A 231 7.39 -7.88 -6.33
C ARG A 231 6.18 -8.42 -7.11
N ARG A 232 6.38 -8.81 -8.37
CA ARG A 232 5.33 -9.45 -9.18
C ARG A 232 4.96 -10.82 -8.62
N SER A 233 5.93 -11.67 -8.35
CA SER A 233 5.68 -12.98 -7.73
C SER A 233 4.99 -12.87 -6.37
N ALA A 234 5.32 -11.87 -5.55
CA ALA A 234 4.65 -11.62 -4.27
C ALA A 234 3.21 -11.10 -4.46
N GLN A 235 2.97 -10.21 -5.44
CA GLN A 235 1.63 -9.75 -5.81
C GLN A 235 0.77 -10.90 -6.34
N ASP A 236 1.28 -11.69 -7.27
CA ASP A 236 0.61 -12.87 -7.82
C ASP A 236 0.36 -13.92 -6.74
N ALA A 237 1.34 -14.15 -5.86
CA ALA A 237 1.19 -15.08 -4.76
C ALA A 237 0.18 -14.61 -3.72
N THR A 238 -0.21 -13.33 -3.69
CA THR A 238 -1.29 -12.77 -2.83
C THR A 238 -2.68 -12.69 -3.48
N LEU A 239 -2.79 -12.82 -4.81
CA LEU A 239 -4.06 -12.92 -5.54
C LEU A 239 -4.72 -14.29 -5.33
#